data_AF-A0A8C5WLW9-F1
#
_entry.id   AF-A0A8C5WLW9-F1
#
_cell.length_a   1.000
_cell.length_b   1.000
_cell.length_c   1.000
_cell.angle_alpha   90.00
_cell.angle_beta   90.00
_cell.angle_gamma   90.00
#
_symmetry.space_group_name_H-M   'P 1'
#
loop_
_entity.id
_entity.type
_entity.pdbx_description
1 polymer ?
#
loop_
_entity_poly.entity_id
_entity_poly.type
_entity_poly.pdbx_seq_one_letter_code
_entity_poly.pdbx_strand_id
1 'polypeptide(L)'
;MRPWTGSWRWIMLILFAWGSLLFYIGGHLVRDNDNPDHSSRELSKILAKLERLKQQNEDLRRMAESLRIPEGPAEPGAAAGRIRALEEQLLKAKEQIEMYKLQSSNIVTGMGKDHEILRRAIENGAKEFWYLVQSEVKKLKNLERNELQRHVDEILVDMGHQQRSVMTDLYYLSQADGAGDWREKEAKDLTNLVQRRISYLQNPPDCSKAKKLVCNINKGCGYGCQLHHVVYCFMIAFGTKRTLILESQSWRYATGGWETVFKPVSDTCTDRSGSSTGHWSGESNDKDVQVVELPIVDSLHPRPPYLPLGVPEDLADRLIRLHGDPAVWWVSQFVKYLIRPQPWLEKEIEEATKKLGFKHPVIGVHVRRTDKVGTEAAFHPIEEYMVHVEEHFQFLARRMRIDKKRVYLATDDPALLQEAKSKYPQYEFISDNSISWSAGLHNRYTENSLRGVILDIHFLSQADFLVCTFSSQVCRVAYEIMQTYHPDASTYFHSLDDIYYFGGQNAHNQVAVYPHHPRNTDEIPMEPGDVIGVAGNHWDGYSKGINRKLGRTGLYPSYKVKEKIELVKYPTYQEAEK
;
A
#
# COMPACT_ATOMS: atom_id res chain seq x y z
N MET A 1 62.97 -11.78 -64.59
CA MET A 1 61.78 -12.36 -63.93
C MET A 1 62.23 -13.11 -62.69
N ARG A 2 61.84 -12.67 -61.49
CA ARG A 2 61.98 -13.40 -60.22
C ARG A 2 60.57 -13.56 -59.64
N PRO A 3 60.14 -14.76 -59.19
CA PRO A 3 58.76 -14.99 -58.79
C PRO A 3 58.49 -14.45 -57.38
N TRP A 4 57.27 -13.95 -57.22
CA TRP A 4 56.75 -13.20 -56.09
C TRP A 4 56.26 -14.18 -54.99
N THR A 5 57.14 -14.59 -54.08
CA THR A 5 56.83 -15.58 -53.02
C THR A 5 56.32 -14.94 -51.71
N GLY A 6 55.62 -13.81 -51.78
CA GLY A 6 55.12 -13.08 -50.61
C GLY A 6 53.60 -13.17 -50.36
N SER A 7 52.80 -13.53 -51.37
CA SER A 7 51.35 -13.33 -51.31
C SER A 7 50.55 -14.51 -50.74
N TRP A 8 51.10 -15.73 -50.76
CA TRP A 8 50.31 -16.93 -50.40
C TRP A 8 50.14 -17.11 -48.88
N ARG A 9 51.12 -16.64 -48.09
CA ARG A 9 51.07 -16.68 -46.61
C ARG A 9 49.95 -15.81 -46.03
N TRP A 10 49.70 -14.66 -46.63
CA TRP A 10 48.63 -13.75 -46.21
C TRP A 10 47.25 -14.27 -46.57
N ILE A 11 47.10 -14.90 -47.74
CA ILE A 11 45.84 -15.51 -48.17
C ILE A 11 45.47 -16.68 -47.24
N MET A 12 46.45 -17.52 -46.85
CA MET A 12 46.21 -18.62 -45.92
C MET A 12 45.81 -18.13 -44.52
N LEU A 13 46.40 -17.04 -44.02
CA LEU A 13 46.01 -16.44 -42.73
C LEU A 13 44.58 -15.89 -42.74
N ILE A 14 44.18 -15.23 -43.84
CA ILE A 14 42.82 -14.69 -43.97
C ILE A 14 41.80 -15.83 -44.08
N LEU A 15 42.10 -16.89 -44.85
CA LEU A 15 41.24 -18.06 -44.95
C LEU A 15 41.11 -18.81 -43.62
N PHE A 16 42.19 -18.88 -42.82
CA PHE A 16 42.15 -19.50 -41.49
C PHE A 16 41.31 -18.67 -40.51
N ALA A 17 41.45 -17.34 -40.53
CA ALA A 17 40.64 -16.44 -39.74
C ALA A 17 39.14 -16.54 -40.12
N TRP A 18 38.83 -16.57 -41.42
CA TRP A 18 37.46 -16.73 -41.91
C TRP A 18 36.87 -18.11 -41.55
N GLY A 19 37.66 -19.17 -41.66
CA GLY A 19 37.27 -20.52 -41.25
C GLY A 19 36.97 -20.61 -39.76
N SER A 20 37.80 -19.98 -38.92
CA SER A 20 37.56 -19.93 -37.46
C SER A 20 36.31 -19.13 -37.08
N LEU A 21 36.01 -18.06 -37.81
CA LEU A 21 34.78 -17.27 -37.61
C LEU A 21 33.53 -18.06 -38.01
N LEU A 22 33.56 -18.76 -39.16
CA LEU A 22 32.48 -19.63 -39.60
C LEU A 22 32.27 -20.82 -38.65
N PHE A 23 33.34 -21.39 -38.10
CA PHE A 23 33.25 -22.47 -37.12
C PHE A 23 32.72 -21.97 -35.76
N TYR A 24 33.07 -20.74 -35.36
CA TYR A 24 32.53 -20.12 -34.14
C TYR A 24 31.03 -19.80 -34.28
N ILE A 25 30.60 -19.24 -35.41
CA ILE A 25 29.19 -18.94 -35.68
C ILE A 25 28.39 -20.24 -35.86
N GLY A 26 28.92 -21.21 -36.60
CA GLY A 26 28.28 -22.53 -36.79
C GLY A 26 28.22 -23.34 -35.49
N GLY A 27 29.26 -23.25 -34.65
CA GLY A 27 29.31 -23.91 -33.34
C GLY A 27 28.33 -23.33 -32.33
N HIS A 28 28.06 -22.01 -32.39
CA HIS A 28 27.06 -21.38 -31.52
C HIS A 28 25.61 -21.63 -32.00
N LEU A 29 25.40 -21.80 -33.30
CA LEU A 29 24.10 -22.15 -33.88
C LEU A 29 23.70 -23.62 -33.70
N VAL A 30 24.68 -24.53 -33.61
CA VAL A 30 24.43 -25.97 -33.40
C VAL A 30 24.32 -26.32 -31.91
N ARG A 31 24.92 -25.53 -31.01
CA ARG A 31 24.97 -25.83 -29.57
C ARG A 31 23.78 -25.32 -28.76
N ASP A 32 22.90 -24.51 -29.35
CA ASP A 32 21.63 -24.06 -28.74
C ASP A 32 20.43 -25.01 -29.03
N ASN A 33 20.64 -26.17 -29.67
CA ASN A 33 19.54 -27.10 -30.01
C ASN A 33 19.56 -28.45 -29.28
N ASP A 34 20.43 -28.63 -28.28
CA ASP A 34 20.48 -29.86 -27.47
C ASP A 34 19.60 -29.75 -26.21
N ASN A 35 18.28 -29.64 -26.40
CA ASN A 35 17.29 -30.18 -25.45
C ASN A 35 15.87 -30.32 -26.08
N PRO A 36 15.67 -31.16 -27.12
CA PRO A 36 14.34 -31.41 -27.68
C PRO A 36 13.47 -32.35 -26.82
N ASP A 37 14.05 -33.02 -25.81
CA ASP A 37 13.37 -34.07 -25.05
C ASP A 37 12.48 -33.56 -23.91
N HIS A 38 12.71 -32.35 -23.39
CA HIS A 38 11.82 -31.77 -22.36
C HIS A 38 10.56 -31.15 -22.99
N SER A 39 10.70 -30.46 -24.12
CA SER A 39 9.57 -29.84 -24.82
C SER A 39 8.67 -30.89 -25.48
N SER A 40 9.23 -31.95 -26.06
CA SER A 40 8.44 -33.03 -26.66
C SER A 40 7.70 -33.87 -25.61
N ARG A 41 8.29 -34.12 -24.43
CA ARG A 41 7.60 -34.78 -23.30
C ARG A 41 6.52 -33.91 -22.67
N GLU A 42 6.72 -32.59 -22.59
CA GLU A 42 5.67 -31.66 -22.16
C GLU A 42 4.56 -31.56 -23.20
N LEU A 43 4.89 -31.48 -24.49
CA LEU A 43 3.91 -31.42 -25.60
C LEU A 43 3.08 -32.71 -25.68
N SER A 44 3.71 -33.87 -25.50
CA SER A 44 3.00 -35.16 -25.47
C SER A 44 2.13 -35.32 -24.22
N LYS A 45 2.54 -34.81 -23.05
CA LYS A 45 1.65 -34.72 -21.87
C LYS A 45 0.47 -33.76 -22.09
N ILE A 46 0.70 -32.65 -22.78
CA ILE A 46 -0.34 -31.66 -23.11
C ILE A 46 -1.32 -32.24 -24.14
N LEU A 47 -0.82 -32.91 -25.18
CA LEU A 47 -1.64 -33.61 -26.17
C LEU A 47 -2.46 -34.73 -25.52
N ALA A 48 -1.86 -35.54 -24.63
CA ALA A 48 -2.58 -36.58 -23.89
C ALA A 48 -3.67 -35.99 -22.98
N LYS A 49 -3.44 -34.81 -22.36
CA LYS A 49 -4.47 -34.09 -21.59
C LYS A 49 -5.58 -33.54 -22.48
N LEU A 50 -5.24 -33.01 -23.66
CA LEU A 50 -6.19 -32.49 -24.65
C LEU A 50 -7.08 -33.60 -25.20
N GLU A 51 -6.50 -34.76 -25.47
CA GLU A 51 -7.21 -35.94 -25.96
C GLU A 51 -8.13 -36.51 -24.88
N ARG A 52 -7.66 -36.56 -23.63
CA ARG A 52 -8.50 -36.93 -22.47
C ARG A 52 -9.66 -35.97 -22.25
N LEU A 53 -9.45 -34.66 -22.43
CA LEU A 53 -10.51 -33.64 -22.35
C LEU A 53 -11.49 -33.75 -23.51
N LYS A 54 -11.01 -34.03 -24.72
CA LYS A 54 -11.87 -34.27 -25.89
C LYS A 54 -12.74 -35.51 -25.67
N GLN A 55 -12.18 -36.57 -25.11
CA GLN A 55 -12.90 -37.80 -24.80
C GLN A 55 -13.92 -37.60 -23.67
N GLN A 56 -13.59 -36.82 -22.63
CA GLN A 56 -14.56 -36.41 -21.61
C GLN A 56 -15.70 -35.57 -22.19
N ASN A 57 -15.44 -34.75 -23.19
CA ASN A 57 -16.44 -33.92 -23.86
C ASN A 57 -17.36 -34.77 -24.79
N GLU A 58 -16.80 -35.78 -25.46
CA GLU A 58 -17.58 -36.77 -26.22
C GLU A 58 -18.42 -37.66 -25.29
N ASP A 59 -17.90 -38.08 -24.14
CA ASP A 59 -18.66 -38.84 -23.14
C ASP A 59 -19.78 -38.00 -22.50
N LEU A 60 -19.55 -36.71 -22.24
CA LEU A 60 -20.60 -35.78 -21.80
C LEU A 60 -21.68 -35.58 -22.87
N ARG A 61 -21.29 -35.51 -24.15
CA ARG A 61 -22.25 -35.48 -25.27
C ARG A 61 -23.04 -36.77 -25.39
N ARG A 62 -22.41 -37.93 -25.22
CA ARG A 62 -23.08 -39.23 -25.19
C ARG A 62 -24.01 -39.37 -23.99
N MET A 63 -23.63 -38.86 -22.82
CA MET A 63 -24.52 -38.81 -21.65
C MET A 63 -25.71 -37.89 -21.92
N ALA A 64 -25.50 -36.73 -22.55
CA ALA A 64 -26.57 -35.82 -22.96
C ALA A 64 -27.52 -36.46 -24.01
N GLU A 65 -26.99 -37.25 -24.96
CA GLU A 65 -27.79 -38.02 -25.92
C GLU A 65 -28.52 -39.20 -25.25
N SER A 66 -27.93 -39.86 -24.25
CA SER A 66 -28.57 -40.93 -23.48
C SER A 66 -29.67 -40.45 -22.54
N LEU A 67 -29.72 -39.15 -22.25
CA LEU A 67 -30.77 -38.48 -21.49
C LEU A 67 -31.97 -38.05 -22.35
N ARG A 68 -31.98 -38.35 -23.66
CA ARG A 68 -33.22 -38.37 -24.45
C ARG A 68 -34.07 -39.55 -24.01
N ILE A 69 -34.85 -39.33 -22.95
CA ILE A 69 -35.89 -40.26 -22.51
C ILE A 69 -36.98 -40.35 -23.60
N PRO A 70 -37.52 -41.55 -23.88
CA PRO A 70 -38.59 -41.78 -24.85
C PRO A 70 -39.88 -41.04 -24.50
N GLU A 71 -40.69 -40.75 -25.52
CA GLU A 71 -42.03 -40.17 -25.41
C GLU A 71 -42.89 -40.93 -24.39
N GLY A 72 -43.15 -40.28 -23.25
CA GLY A 72 -44.07 -40.72 -22.21
C GLY A 72 -44.49 -39.51 -21.37
N PRO A 73 -45.76 -39.43 -20.92
CA PRO A 73 -46.32 -38.18 -20.41
C PRO A 73 -45.80 -37.89 -18.99
N ALA A 74 -44.97 -36.87 -18.86
CA ALA A 74 -44.54 -36.32 -17.56
C ALA A 74 -44.63 -34.78 -17.57
N GLU A 75 -44.98 -34.23 -16.41
CA GLU A 75 -45.59 -32.90 -16.23
C GLU A 75 -44.78 -31.69 -16.78
N PRO A 76 -45.45 -30.64 -17.30
CA PRO A 76 -44.81 -29.57 -18.08
C PRO A 76 -43.95 -28.56 -17.29
N GLY A 77 -43.86 -28.66 -15.95
CA GLY A 77 -43.24 -27.62 -15.11
C GLY A 77 -41.79 -27.90 -14.68
N ALA A 78 -41.44 -29.15 -14.40
CA ALA A 78 -40.16 -29.48 -13.74
C ALA A 78 -38.97 -29.61 -14.72
N ALA A 79 -39.23 -29.98 -15.97
CA ALA A 79 -38.20 -30.14 -17.00
C ALA A 79 -37.64 -28.79 -17.48
N ALA A 80 -38.51 -27.78 -17.66
CA ALA A 80 -38.11 -26.46 -18.13
C ALA A 80 -37.21 -25.71 -17.13
N GLY A 81 -37.45 -25.87 -15.82
CA GLY A 81 -36.63 -25.26 -14.76
C GLY A 81 -35.22 -25.84 -14.69
N ARG A 82 -35.08 -27.17 -14.88
CA ARG A 82 -33.76 -27.83 -14.92
C ARG A 82 -32.96 -27.47 -16.16
N ILE A 83 -33.63 -27.33 -17.31
CA ILE A 83 -32.99 -26.91 -18.57
C ILE A 83 -32.43 -25.49 -18.44
N ARG A 84 -33.20 -24.55 -17.87
CA ARG A 84 -32.71 -23.17 -17.62
C ARG A 84 -31.51 -23.12 -16.66
N ALA A 85 -31.53 -23.90 -15.57
CA ALA A 85 -30.42 -23.95 -14.63
C ALA A 85 -29.14 -24.51 -15.29
N LEU A 86 -29.28 -25.52 -16.15
CA LEU A 86 -28.19 -26.08 -16.94
C LEU A 86 -27.67 -25.09 -18.00
N GLU A 87 -28.55 -24.33 -18.66
CA GLU A 87 -28.15 -23.27 -19.60
C GLU A 87 -27.36 -22.16 -18.90
N GLU A 88 -27.79 -21.74 -17.70
CA GLU A 88 -27.10 -20.72 -16.92
C GLU A 88 -25.73 -21.21 -16.42
N GLN A 89 -25.64 -22.48 -15.99
CA GLN A 89 -24.37 -23.10 -15.62
C GLN A 89 -23.43 -23.27 -16.82
N LEU A 90 -23.97 -23.62 -18.00
CA LEU A 90 -23.20 -23.73 -19.24
C LEU A 90 -22.67 -22.37 -19.69
N LEU A 91 -23.45 -21.29 -19.50
CA LEU A 91 -23.03 -19.93 -19.82
C LEU A 91 -21.86 -19.49 -18.91
N LYS A 92 -22.00 -19.69 -17.58
CA LYS A 92 -20.92 -19.41 -16.61
C LYS A 92 -19.67 -20.24 -16.86
N ALA A 93 -19.83 -21.52 -17.22
CA ALA A 93 -18.70 -22.38 -17.57
C ALA A 93 -18.03 -21.93 -18.88
N LYS A 94 -18.79 -21.46 -19.87
CA LYS A 94 -18.24 -20.89 -21.12
C LYS A 94 -17.47 -19.61 -20.85
N GLU A 95 -18.01 -18.69 -20.03
CA GLU A 95 -17.31 -17.46 -19.63
C GLU A 95 -16.02 -17.77 -18.87
N GLN A 96 -16.04 -18.73 -17.95
CA GLN A 96 -14.83 -19.19 -17.25
C GLN A 96 -13.81 -19.80 -18.21
N ILE A 97 -14.24 -20.63 -19.17
CA ILE A 97 -13.35 -21.20 -20.19
C ILE A 97 -12.79 -20.12 -21.11
N GLU A 98 -13.56 -19.09 -21.43
CA GLU A 98 -13.12 -17.95 -22.25
C GLU A 98 -12.11 -17.08 -21.48
N MET A 99 -12.33 -16.85 -20.20
CA MET A 99 -11.35 -16.25 -19.28
C MET A 99 -10.07 -17.08 -19.18
N TYR A 100 -10.18 -18.41 -19.03
CA TYR A 100 -9.01 -19.29 -18.99
C TYR A 100 -8.29 -19.34 -20.35
N LYS A 101 -9.02 -19.22 -21.46
CA LYS A 101 -8.44 -19.08 -22.80
C LYS A 101 -7.73 -17.74 -22.98
N LEU A 102 -8.26 -16.64 -22.43
CA LEU A 102 -7.61 -15.32 -22.40
C LEU A 102 -6.35 -15.32 -21.52
N GLN A 103 -6.39 -15.98 -20.37
CA GLN A 103 -5.21 -16.19 -19.52
C GLN A 103 -4.18 -17.11 -20.17
N SER A 104 -4.62 -18.14 -20.90
CA SER A 104 -3.78 -19.07 -21.65
C SER A 104 -3.18 -18.44 -22.92
N SER A 105 -3.93 -17.57 -23.61
CA SER A 105 -3.44 -16.83 -24.79
C SER A 105 -2.44 -15.73 -24.44
N ASN A 106 -2.42 -15.27 -23.17
CA ASN A 106 -1.38 -14.39 -22.64
C ASN A 106 -0.12 -15.14 -22.18
N ILE A 107 -0.10 -16.48 -22.30
CA ILE A 107 1.13 -17.28 -22.25
C ILE A 107 1.75 -17.38 -23.67
N VAL A 108 1.56 -16.35 -24.49
CA VAL A 108 2.44 -16.08 -25.63
C VAL A 108 3.39 -14.97 -25.20
N THR A 109 4.53 -15.40 -24.65
CA THR A 109 5.84 -14.72 -24.53
C THR A 109 6.01 -13.40 -25.30
N GLY A 110 5.36 -12.33 -24.86
CA GLY A 110 5.45 -11.00 -25.47
C GLY A 110 5.00 -9.91 -24.49
N MET A 111 5.61 -8.73 -24.60
CA MET A 111 5.16 -7.55 -23.85
C MET A 111 3.78 -7.12 -24.34
N GLY A 112 2.89 -6.78 -23.40
CA GLY A 112 1.54 -6.34 -23.72
C GLY A 112 1.53 -5.04 -24.53
N LYS A 113 0.58 -4.94 -25.46
CA LYS A 113 0.50 -3.83 -26.41
C LYS A 113 0.26 -2.52 -25.68
N ASP A 114 -0.69 -2.51 -24.74
CA ASP A 114 -1.11 -1.29 -24.04
C ASP A 114 -0.02 -0.82 -23.07
N HIS A 115 0.66 -1.75 -22.38
CA HIS A 115 1.86 -1.44 -21.61
C HIS A 115 2.90 -0.69 -22.44
N GLU A 116 3.27 -1.20 -23.62
CA GLU A 116 4.31 -0.58 -24.45
C GLU A 116 3.87 0.76 -25.07
N ILE A 117 2.58 0.93 -25.37
CA ILE A 117 2.04 2.24 -25.82
C ILE A 117 2.13 3.26 -24.69
N LEU A 118 1.64 2.91 -23.49
CA LEU A 118 1.64 3.80 -22.33
C LEU A 118 3.06 4.14 -21.88
N ARG A 119 3.98 3.17 -21.85
CA ARG A 119 5.40 3.40 -21.53
C ARG A 119 6.03 4.45 -22.46
N ARG A 120 5.80 4.34 -23.78
CA ARG A 120 6.28 5.33 -24.75
C ARG A 120 5.58 6.67 -24.65
N ALA A 121 4.27 6.69 -24.33
CA ALA A 121 3.52 7.92 -24.11
C ALA A 121 4.07 8.71 -22.91
N ILE A 122 4.35 8.03 -21.79
CA ILE A 122 4.99 8.63 -20.60
C ILE A 122 6.38 9.17 -20.95
N GLU A 123 7.19 8.38 -21.65
CA GLU A 123 8.53 8.81 -22.09
C GLU A 123 8.46 10.07 -22.97
N ASN A 124 7.54 10.10 -23.92
CA ASN A 124 7.33 11.26 -24.78
C ASN A 124 6.78 12.47 -24.00
N GLY A 125 5.81 12.25 -23.11
CA GLY A 125 5.24 13.29 -22.25
C GLY A 125 6.30 13.95 -21.37
N ALA A 126 7.23 13.18 -20.81
CA ALA A 126 8.36 13.71 -20.05
C ALA A 126 9.34 14.54 -20.92
N LYS A 127 9.60 14.11 -22.17
CA LYS A 127 10.43 14.87 -23.13
C LYS A 127 9.77 16.20 -23.48
N GLU A 128 8.49 16.19 -23.82
CA GLU A 128 7.72 17.40 -24.14
C GLU A 128 7.62 18.33 -22.94
N PHE A 129 7.47 17.79 -21.72
CA PHE A 129 7.47 18.59 -20.50
C PHE A 129 8.81 19.30 -20.32
N TRP A 130 9.91 18.60 -20.58
CA TRP A 130 11.24 19.20 -20.52
C TRP A 130 11.45 20.27 -21.60
N TYR A 131 10.98 20.04 -22.83
CA TYR A 131 11.02 21.07 -23.89
C TYR A 131 10.22 22.31 -23.51
N LEU A 132 9.03 22.14 -22.94
CA LEU A 132 8.21 23.25 -22.42
C LEU A 132 8.96 24.02 -21.35
N VAL A 133 9.46 23.34 -20.30
CA VAL A 133 10.23 23.97 -19.21
C VAL A 133 11.40 24.77 -19.76
N GLN A 134 12.19 24.22 -20.68
CA GLN A 134 13.33 24.91 -21.27
C GLN A 134 12.92 26.13 -22.10
N SER A 135 11.84 26.04 -22.86
CA SER A 135 11.28 27.14 -23.65
C SER A 135 10.82 28.28 -22.75
N GLU A 136 9.92 27.98 -21.81
CA GLU A 136 9.27 28.99 -20.99
C GLU A 136 10.26 29.64 -20.00
N VAL A 137 11.15 28.88 -19.37
CA VAL A 137 12.19 29.44 -18.48
C VAL A 137 13.15 30.38 -19.23
N LYS A 138 13.41 30.15 -20.52
CA LYS A 138 14.21 31.08 -21.34
C LYS A 138 13.44 32.37 -21.63
N LYS A 139 12.13 32.29 -21.90
CA LYS A 139 11.28 33.47 -22.13
C LYS A 139 11.18 34.34 -20.89
N LEU A 140 11.05 33.74 -19.70
CA LEU A 140 10.97 34.45 -18.41
C LEU A 140 12.11 35.44 -18.18
N LYS A 141 13.31 35.16 -18.70
CA LYS A 141 14.48 36.05 -18.55
C LYS A 141 14.34 37.40 -19.26
N ASN A 142 13.42 37.50 -20.23
CA ASN A 142 13.26 38.66 -21.10
C ASN A 142 11.99 39.47 -20.82
N LEU A 143 11.22 39.12 -19.78
CA LEU A 143 9.95 39.77 -19.45
C LEU A 143 10.13 40.87 -18.40
N GLU A 144 9.32 41.94 -18.53
CA GLU A 144 9.19 42.97 -17.51
C GLU A 144 8.35 42.49 -16.32
N ARG A 145 8.48 43.14 -15.16
CA ARG A 145 7.96 42.65 -13.86
C ARG A 145 6.47 42.32 -13.85
N ASN A 146 5.62 43.12 -14.49
CA ASN A 146 4.17 42.90 -14.49
C ASN A 146 3.74 41.80 -15.47
N GLU A 147 4.44 41.68 -16.62
CA GLU A 147 4.22 40.59 -17.58
C GLU A 147 4.75 39.25 -17.05
N LEU A 148 5.84 39.31 -16.29
CA LEU A 148 6.48 38.16 -15.67
C LEU A 148 5.51 37.41 -14.75
N GLN A 149 4.81 38.12 -13.85
CA GLN A 149 3.91 37.46 -12.90
C GLN A 149 2.77 36.73 -13.61
N ARG A 150 2.09 37.41 -14.54
CA ARG A 150 1.03 36.80 -15.34
C ARG A 150 1.53 35.58 -16.11
N HIS A 151 2.71 35.68 -16.73
CA HIS A 151 3.27 34.59 -17.51
C HIS A 151 3.70 33.40 -16.64
N VAL A 152 4.25 33.65 -15.44
CA VAL A 152 4.55 32.58 -14.46
C VAL A 152 3.28 31.83 -14.06
N ASP A 153 2.19 32.55 -13.78
CA ASP A 153 0.92 31.93 -13.42
C ASP A 153 0.35 31.08 -14.56
N GLU A 154 0.40 31.58 -15.81
CA GLU A 154 0.02 30.83 -17.02
C GLU A 154 0.86 29.56 -17.18
N ILE A 155 2.19 29.67 -17.03
CA ILE A 155 3.11 28.52 -17.14
C ILE A 155 2.81 27.45 -16.09
N LEU A 156 2.54 27.85 -14.83
CA LEU A 156 2.24 26.89 -13.76
C LEU A 156 0.96 26.09 -14.05
N VAL A 157 -0.07 26.74 -14.61
CA VAL A 157 -1.31 26.06 -15.02
C VAL A 157 -1.03 25.03 -16.13
N ASP A 158 -0.30 25.43 -17.18
CA ASP A 158 0.04 24.55 -18.30
C ASP A 158 0.92 23.37 -17.85
N MET A 159 1.94 23.64 -17.04
CA MET A 159 2.80 22.63 -16.45
C MET A 159 2.02 21.65 -15.57
N GLY A 160 1.05 22.14 -14.79
CA GLY A 160 0.16 21.30 -13.99
C GLY A 160 -0.67 20.35 -14.87
N HIS A 161 -1.28 20.86 -15.95
CA HIS A 161 -2.05 20.02 -16.87
C HIS A 161 -1.20 18.93 -17.53
N GLN A 162 0.04 19.26 -17.94
CA GLN A 162 0.96 18.30 -18.55
C GLN A 162 1.51 17.29 -17.53
N GLN A 163 1.82 17.72 -16.30
CA GLN A 163 2.22 16.81 -15.24
C GLN A 163 1.10 15.80 -14.95
N ARG A 164 -0.16 16.27 -14.82
CA ARG A 164 -1.32 15.41 -14.55
C ARG A 164 -1.61 14.43 -15.70
N SER A 165 -1.30 14.78 -16.95
CA SER A 165 -1.43 13.82 -18.06
C SER A 165 -0.43 12.68 -17.92
N VAL A 166 0.84 12.98 -17.62
CA VAL A 166 1.87 11.95 -17.40
C VAL A 166 1.50 11.05 -16.21
N MET A 167 1.00 11.62 -15.12
CA MET A 167 0.53 10.84 -13.97
C MET A 167 -0.70 9.97 -14.30
N THR A 168 -1.58 10.44 -15.19
CA THR A 168 -2.73 9.65 -15.63
C THR A 168 -2.28 8.44 -16.45
N ASP A 169 -1.31 8.62 -17.34
CA ASP A 169 -0.75 7.52 -18.14
C ASP A 169 0.01 6.52 -17.27
N LEU A 170 0.73 6.99 -16.24
CA LEU A 170 1.35 6.12 -15.22
C LEU A 170 0.30 5.31 -14.45
N TYR A 171 -0.83 5.91 -14.09
CA TYR A 171 -1.94 5.19 -13.50
C TYR A 171 -2.46 4.09 -14.43
N TYR A 172 -2.72 4.39 -15.71
CA TYR A 172 -3.17 3.36 -16.65
C TYR A 172 -2.12 2.28 -16.87
N LEU A 173 -0.83 2.64 -16.91
CA LEU A 173 0.27 1.68 -17.02
C LEU A 173 0.27 0.71 -15.84
N SER A 174 -0.04 1.19 -14.62
CA SER A 174 -0.14 0.32 -13.44
C SER A 174 -1.26 -0.74 -13.58
N GLN A 175 -2.31 -0.44 -14.34
CA GLN A 175 -3.49 -1.31 -14.51
C GLN A 175 -3.41 -2.20 -15.76
N ALA A 176 -2.58 -1.82 -16.74
CA ALA A 176 -2.52 -2.45 -18.06
C ALA A 176 -2.20 -3.96 -18.00
N ASP A 177 -2.68 -4.69 -19.01
CA ASP A 177 -2.32 -6.09 -19.26
C ASP A 177 -2.53 -7.03 -18.05
N GLY A 178 -3.58 -6.79 -17.26
CA GLY A 178 -3.97 -7.60 -16.09
C GLY A 178 -3.16 -7.33 -14.83
N ALA A 179 -2.29 -6.30 -14.82
CA ALA A 179 -1.50 -5.92 -13.66
C ALA A 179 -2.36 -5.45 -12.48
N GLY A 180 -3.50 -4.79 -12.76
CA GLY A 180 -4.49 -4.39 -11.74
C GLY A 180 -5.08 -5.60 -11.01
N ASP A 181 -5.66 -6.53 -11.76
CA ASP A 181 -6.27 -7.75 -11.24
C ASP A 181 -5.27 -8.60 -10.44
N TRP A 182 -4.03 -8.70 -10.93
CA TRP A 182 -2.95 -9.40 -10.24
C TRP A 182 -2.63 -8.75 -8.89
N ARG A 183 -2.49 -7.41 -8.84
CA ARG A 183 -2.21 -6.68 -7.59
C ARG A 183 -3.33 -6.85 -6.58
N GLU A 184 -4.59 -6.75 -7.00
CA GLU A 184 -5.73 -6.94 -6.09
C GLU A 184 -5.76 -8.34 -5.48
N LYS A 185 -5.55 -9.37 -6.31
CA LYS A 185 -5.47 -10.75 -5.83
C LYS A 185 -4.32 -10.95 -4.85
N GLU A 186 -3.11 -10.51 -5.20
CA GLU A 186 -1.92 -10.69 -4.36
C GLU A 186 -2.05 -9.93 -3.03
N ALA A 187 -2.60 -8.72 -3.03
CA ALA A 187 -2.86 -7.95 -1.82
C ALA A 187 -3.84 -8.66 -0.88
N LYS A 188 -4.91 -9.23 -1.44
CA LYS A 188 -5.89 -10.02 -0.70
C LYS A 188 -5.27 -11.29 -0.12
N ASP A 189 -4.47 -12.00 -0.92
CA ASP A 189 -3.79 -13.23 -0.49
C ASP A 189 -2.79 -12.96 0.64
N LEU A 190 -1.98 -11.89 0.55
CA LEU A 190 -1.06 -11.47 1.61
C LEU A 190 -1.79 -11.04 2.89
N THR A 191 -2.86 -10.26 2.76
CA THR A 191 -3.68 -9.85 3.91
C THR A 191 -4.28 -11.08 4.58
N ASN A 192 -4.89 -12.00 3.83
CA ASN A 192 -5.47 -13.23 4.37
C ASN A 192 -4.42 -14.12 5.05
N LEU A 193 -3.22 -14.22 4.48
CA LEU A 193 -2.09 -14.91 5.10
C LEU A 193 -1.75 -14.33 6.47
N VAL A 194 -1.51 -13.01 6.54
CA VAL A 194 -1.11 -12.37 7.80
C VAL A 194 -2.24 -12.41 8.83
N GLN A 195 -3.48 -12.13 8.44
CA GLN A 195 -4.63 -12.19 9.34
C GLN A 195 -4.84 -13.61 9.91
N ARG A 196 -4.60 -14.67 9.11
CA ARG A 196 -4.61 -16.07 9.62
C ARG A 196 -3.50 -16.31 10.64
N ARG A 197 -2.27 -15.87 10.36
CA ARG A 197 -1.14 -15.99 11.31
C ARG A 197 -1.42 -15.27 12.62
N ILE A 198 -1.96 -14.05 12.56
CA ILE A 198 -2.35 -13.27 13.75
C ILE A 198 -3.46 -14.00 14.52
N SER A 199 -4.50 -14.47 13.83
CA SER A 199 -5.61 -15.20 14.47
C SER A 199 -5.13 -16.48 15.15
N TYR A 200 -4.23 -17.24 14.51
CA TYR A 200 -3.62 -18.43 15.10
C TYR A 200 -2.84 -18.10 16.38
N LEU A 201 -2.00 -17.07 16.35
CA LEU A 201 -1.25 -16.61 17.53
C LEU A 201 -2.18 -16.18 18.67
N GLN A 202 -3.24 -15.45 18.34
CA GLN A 202 -4.14 -14.90 19.34
C GLN A 202 -5.04 -15.95 19.97
N ASN A 203 -5.28 -17.09 19.31
CA ASN A 203 -6.25 -18.09 19.77
C ASN A 203 -5.56 -19.43 20.10
N PRO A 204 -4.73 -19.50 21.15
CA PRO A 204 -4.13 -20.75 21.57
C PRO A 204 -5.21 -21.73 22.07
N PRO A 205 -5.02 -23.05 21.89
CA PRO A 205 -5.99 -24.06 22.34
C PRO A 205 -6.07 -24.16 23.87
N ASP A 206 -4.98 -23.84 24.58
CA ASP A 206 -4.92 -23.83 26.05
C ASP A 206 -4.31 -22.52 26.54
N CYS A 207 -5.17 -21.57 26.93
CA CYS A 207 -4.75 -20.27 27.43
C CYS A 207 -3.91 -20.37 28.73
N SER A 208 -4.10 -21.41 29.55
CA SER A 208 -3.36 -21.54 30.82
C SER A 208 -1.87 -21.85 30.61
N LYS A 209 -1.51 -22.40 29.44
CA LYS A 209 -0.14 -22.76 29.06
C LYS A 209 0.46 -21.86 27.97
N ALA A 210 -0.35 -21.01 27.36
CA ALA A 210 0.14 -20.08 26.34
C ALA A 210 1.19 -19.12 26.90
N LYS A 211 2.20 -18.78 26.09
CA LYS A 211 3.08 -17.65 26.39
C LYS A 211 2.34 -16.36 26.03
N LYS A 212 2.38 -15.38 26.94
CA LYS A 212 1.58 -14.16 26.88
C LYS A 212 2.47 -12.93 26.92
N LEU A 213 2.01 -11.88 26.26
CA LEU A 213 2.57 -10.53 26.36
C LEU A 213 1.44 -9.59 26.77
N VAL A 214 1.60 -8.95 27.93
CA VAL A 214 0.60 -8.03 28.49
C VAL A 214 0.93 -6.61 28.03
N CYS A 215 -0.08 -5.93 27.49
CA CYS A 215 -0.01 -4.55 27.06
C CYS A 215 -1.13 -3.76 27.74
N ASN A 216 -0.80 -2.59 28.31
CA ASN A 216 -1.77 -1.73 28.97
C ASN A 216 -2.11 -0.52 28.08
N ILE A 217 -3.39 -0.35 27.71
CA ILE A 217 -3.79 0.70 26.77
C ILE A 217 -3.60 2.13 27.32
N ASN A 218 -3.47 2.30 28.63
CA ASN A 218 -3.54 3.60 29.32
C ASN A 218 -2.26 4.45 29.21
N LYS A 219 -1.61 4.47 28.04
CA LYS A 219 -0.56 5.43 27.72
C LYS A 219 -1.09 6.86 27.86
N GLY A 220 -0.25 7.77 28.38
CA GLY A 220 -0.53 9.18 28.65
C GLY A 220 -0.75 10.08 27.43
N CYS A 221 -1.58 9.68 26.45
CA CYS A 221 -1.81 10.41 25.22
C CYS A 221 -3.26 10.22 24.68
N GLY A 222 -3.55 10.75 23.48
CA GLY A 222 -4.85 10.60 22.82
C GLY A 222 -5.05 9.27 22.08
N TYR A 223 -6.25 9.04 21.54
CA TYR A 223 -6.70 7.78 20.94
C TYR A 223 -5.71 7.20 19.91
N GLY A 224 -5.32 7.97 18.89
CA GLY A 224 -4.40 7.46 17.85
C GLY A 224 -3.05 7.02 18.41
N CYS A 225 -2.51 7.75 19.40
CA CYS A 225 -1.28 7.36 20.09
C CYS A 225 -1.45 6.10 20.96
N GLN A 226 -2.60 5.94 21.61
CA GLN A 226 -2.91 4.71 22.37
C GLN A 226 -3.10 3.51 21.43
N LEU A 227 -3.77 3.67 20.29
CA LEU A 227 -3.89 2.62 19.29
C LEU A 227 -2.52 2.21 18.74
N HIS A 228 -1.65 3.17 18.40
CA HIS A 228 -0.27 2.88 18.01
C HIS A 228 0.53 2.18 19.12
N HIS A 229 0.30 2.50 20.39
CA HIS A 229 0.89 1.74 21.49
C HIS A 229 0.46 0.26 21.47
N VAL A 230 -0.82 -0.02 21.27
CA VAL A 230 -1.33 -1.41 21.18
C VAL A 230 -0.77 -2.11 19.94
N VAL A 231 -0.67 -1.43 18.80
CA VAL A 231 -0.03 -1.96 17.58
C VAL A 231 1.43 -2.34 17.83
N TYR A 232 2.19 -1.46 18.48
CA TYR A 232 3.57 -1.74 18.88
C TYR A 232 3.68 -3.00 19.76
N CYS A 233 2.81 -3.12 20.76
CA CYS A 233 2.76 -4.32 21.62
C CYS A 233 2.47 -5.57 20.79
N PHE A 234 1.54 -5.48 19.86
CA PHE A 234 1.11 -6.60 19.03
C PHE A 234 2.20 -7.07 18.07
N MET A 235 2.95 -6.15 17.47
CA MET A 235 4.10 -6.48 16.62
C MET A 235 5.18 -7.25 17.39
N ILE A 236 5.48 -6.84 18.63
CA ILE A 236 6.44 -7.56 19.49
C ILE A 236 5.87 -8.91 19.94
N ALA A 237 4.58 -8.98 20.30
CA ALA A 237 3.90 -10.22 20.65
C ALA A 237 3.97 -11.23 19.48
N PHE A 238 3.75 -10.76 18.25
CA PHE A 238 3.91 -11.55 17.03
C PHE A 238 5.36 -11.97 16.78
N GLY A 239 6.33 -11.09 16.94
CA GLY A 239 7.74 -11.46 16.81
C GLY A 239 8.20 -12.52 17.82
N THR A 240 7.71 -12.42 19.06
CA THR A 240 8.13 -13.28 20.17
C THR A 240 7.26 -14.53 20.37
N LYS A 241 6.30 -14.78 19.48
CA LYS A 241 5.33 -15.89 19.58
C LYS A 241 4.55 -15.90 20.90
N ARG A 242 4.12 -14.73 21.36
CA ARG A 242 3.31 -14.54 22.57
C ARG A 242 1.92 -14.06 22.18
N THR A 243 0.88 -14.64 22.78
CA THR A 243 -0.50 -14.14 22.65
C THR A 243 -0.58 -12.78 23.34
N LEU A 244 -1.07 -11.76 22.62
CA LEU A 244 -1.30 -10.44 23.17
C LEU A 244 -2.50 -10.48 24.12
N ILE A 245 -2.27 -10.04 25.37
CA ILE A 245 -3.29 -9.77 26.37
C ILE A 245 -3.38 -8.26 26.51
N LEU A 246 -4.55 -7.69 26.21
CA LEU A 246 -4.79 -6.26 26.31
C LEU A 246 -5.50 -5.92 27.62
N GLU A 247 -4.82 -5.17 28.49
CA GLU A 247 -5.43 -4.59 29.68
C GLU A 247 -6.01 -3.21 29.35
N SER A 248 -7.33 -3.12 29.39
CA SER A 248 -8.07 -1.89 29.04
C SER A 248 -8.99 -1.37 30.13
N GLN A 249 -8.95 -1.92 31.34
CA GLN A 249 -9.75 -1.39 32.44
C GLN A 249 -9.38 0.07 32.73
N SER A 250 -10.38 0.86 33.14
CA SER A 250 -10.23 2.29 33.42
C SER A 250 -9.68 3.08 32.24
N TRP A 251 -9.97 2.65 31.00
CA TRP A 251 -9.55 3.39 29.82
C TRP A 251 -10.21 4.76 29.78
N ARG A 252 -9.39 5.81 29.61
CA ARG A 252 -9.83 7.22 29.67
C ARG A 252 -10.93 7.57 28.66
N TYR A 253 -11.02 6.84 27.56
CA TYR A 253 -12.05 7.06 26.53
C TYR A 253 -13.33 6.26 26.81
N ALA A 254 -13.22 5.08 27.42
CA ALA A 254 -14.34 4.22 27.75
C ALA A 254 -13.96 3.38 28.98
N THR A 255 -14.54 3.69 30.14
CA THR A 255 -14.13 3.05 31.41
C THR A 255 -14.38 1.55 31.44
N GLY A 256 -15.34 1.07 30.64
CA GLY A 256 -15.63 -0.35 30.39
C GLY A 256 -14.55 -1.10 29.59
N GLY A 257 -13.61 -0.38 28.97
CA GLY A 257 -12.45 -0.94 28.27
C GLY A 257 -12.58 -1.02 26.75
N TRP A 258 -11.71 -1.81 26.14
CA TRP A 258 -11.56 -1.95 24.69
C TRP A 258 -12.83 -2.53 24.05
N GLU A 259 -13.41 -3.52 24.74
CA GLU A 259 -14.57 -4.27 24.30
C GLU A 259 -15.85 -3.43 24.23
N THR A 260 -15.84 -2.22 24.78
CA THR A 260 -16.92 -1.25 24.57
C THR A 260 -17.13 -1.04 23.07
N VAL A 261 -16.07 -0.85 22.28
CA VAL A 261 -16.14 -0.48 20.84
C VAL A 261 -15.64 -1.55 19.88
N PHE A 262 -14.62 -2.33 20.26
CA PHE A 262 -13.97 -3.31 19.38
C PHE A 262 -14.13 -4.73 19.91
N LYS A 263 -13.96 -5.73 19.04
CA LYS A 263 -13.91 -7.13 19.46
C LYS A 263 -12.70 -7.38 20.38
N PRO A 264 -12.77 -8.34 21.30
CA PRO A 264 -11.62 -8.73 22.09
C PRO A 264 -10.47 -9.17 21.16
N VAL A 265 -9.24 -8.95 21.61
CA VAL A 265 -8.03 -9.28 20.83
C VAL A 265 -7.82 -10.79 20.69
N SER A 266 -8.55 -11.61 21.44
CA SER A 266 -8.54 -13.06 21.38
C SER A 266 -9.93 -13.60 21.73
N ASP A 267 -10.36 -14.66 21.07
CA ASP A 267 -11.60 -15.38 21.39
C ASP A 267 -11.38 -16.48 22.43
N THR A 268 -10.15 -17.00 22.58
CA THR A 268 -9.84 -18.14 23.47
C THR A 268 -8.93 -17.81 24.65
N CYS A 269 -8.24 -16.66 24.63
CA CYS A 269 -7.24 -16.32 25.63
C CYS A 269 -7.15 -14.82 25.92
N THR A 270 -7.95 -14.36 26.88
CA THR A 270 -7.98 -12.97 27.36
C THR A 270 -7.45 -12.81 28.79
N ASP A 271 -7.16 -13.92 29.47
CA ASP A 271 -6.70 -13.93 30.85
C ASP A 271 -5.15 -13.87 30.95
N ARG A 272 -4.65 -13.10 31.93
CA ARG A 272 -3.22 -12.88 32.17
C ARG A 272 -2.55 -13.89 33.09
N SER A 273 -3.24 -14.93 33.55
CA SER A 273 -2.64 -15.92 34.47
C SER A 273 -1.49 -16.68 33.80
N GLY A 274 -0.54 -17.12 34.62
CA GLY A 274 0.58 -17.95 34.20
C GLY A 274 1.42 -18.38 35.39
N SER A 275 2.24 -19.39 35.17
CA SER A 275 3.18 -19.94 36.15
C SER A 275 4.32 -18.97 36.52
N SER A 276 4.68 -18.06 35.61
CA SER A 276 5.70 -17.04 35.82
C SER A 276 5.33 -15.74 35.11
N THR A 277 5.53 -14.62 35.82
CA THR A 277 5.26 -13.26 35.31
C THR A 277 6.45 -12.37 35.58
N GLY A 278 6.82 -11.54 34.61
CA GLY A 278 7.91 -10.57 34.75
C GLY A 278 7.79 -9.39 33.79
N HIS A 279 8.48 -8.30 34.09
CA HIS A 279 8.61 -7.19 33.15
C HIS A 279 9.58 -7.56 32.03
N TRP A 280 9.39 -6.95 30.85
CA TRP A 280 10.29 -7.10 29.72
C TRP A 280 11.75 -6.86 30.13
N SER A 281 12.60 -7.86 29.87
CA SER A 281 14.05 -7.80 30.10
C SER A 281 14.85 -8.21 28.86
N GLY A 282 14.16 -8.50 27.76
CA GLY A 282 14.73 -8.89 26.47
C GLY A 282 14.39 -10.33 26.11
N GLU A 283 14.13 -10.60 24.83
CA GLU A 283 13.62 -11.90 24.34
C GLU A 283 14.43 -13.11 24.82
N SER A 284 15.77 -13.00 24.88
CA SER A 284 16.64 -14.08 25.35
C SER A 284 16.53 -14.35 26.85
N ASN A 285 16.34 -13.30 27.65
CA ASN A 285 16.19 -13.39 29.11
C ASN A 285 14.79 -13.89 29.49
N ASP A 286 13.79 -13.45 28.74
CA ASP A 286 12.38 -13.75 29.00
C ASP A 286 11.92 -15.10 28.40
N LYS A 287 12.85 -15.92 27.87
CA LYS A 287 12.51 -17.16 27.15
C LYS A 287 11.66 -18.14 27.97
N ASP A 288 11.91 -18.24 29.28
CA ASP A 288 11.23 -19.17 30.21
C ASP A 288 10.13 -18.46 31.02
N VAL A 289 9.94 -17.15 30.84
CA VAL A 289 8.87 -16.37 31.47
C VAL A 289 7.59 -16.55 30.66
N GLN A 290 6.53 -17.04 31.30
CA GLN A 290 5.27 -17.33 30.60
C GLN A 290 4.54 -16.03 30.24
N VAL A 291 4.44 -15.08 31.17
CA VAL A 291 3.71 -13.82 30.99
C VAL A 291 4.69 -12.64 31.10
N VAL A 292 4.86 -11.89 30.02
CA VAL A 292 5.77 -10.74 29.98
C VAL A 292 4.99 -9.45 29.90
N GLU A 293 5.22 -8.52 30.83
CA GLU A 293 4.63 -7.18 30.81
C GLU A 293 5.50 -6.23 29.98
N LEU A 294 4.93 -5.69 28.91
CA LEU A 294 5.66 -4.81 28.00
C LEU A 294 5.41 -3.33 28.35
N PRO A 295 6.46 -2.52 28.54
CA PRO A 295 6.31 -1.09 28.79
C PRO A 295 5.99 -0.33 27.50
N ILE A 296 5.69 0.97 27.65
CA ILE A 296 5.63 1.89 26.51
C ILE A 296 6.98 1.92 25.78
N VAL A 297 6.94 2.15 24.46
CA VAL A 297 8.14 2.16 23.60
C VAL A 297 9.22 3.14 24.08
N ASP A 298 8.82 4.24 24.72
CA ASP A 298 9.69 5.29 25.26
C ASP A 298 10.62 4.79 26.38
N SER A 299 10.21 3.76 27.13
CA SER A 299 10.98 3.13 28.22
C SER A 299 11.39 1.68 27.92
N LEU A 300 11.22 1.23 26.67
CA LEU A 300 11.56 -0.12 26.27
C LEU A 300 13.06 -0.31 26.17
N HIS A 301 13.61 -1.17 27.03
CA HIS A 301 15.01 -1.58 26.97
C HIS A 301 15.19 -3.04 27.42
N PRO A 302 15.95 -3.87 26.68
CA PRO A 302 16.50 -3.60 25.34
C PRO A 302 15.40 -3.57 24.28
N ARG A 303 15.63 -2.87 23.16
CA ARG A 303 14.67 -2.82 22.04
C ARG A 303 14.77 -4.09 21.20
N PRO A 304 13.67 -4.86 21.00
CA PRO A 304 13.68 -6.01 20.10
C PRO A 304 13.72 -5.57 18.63
N PRO A 305 14.03 -6.48 17.69
CA PRO A 305 14.07 -6.15 16.26
C PRO A 305 12.66 -5.96 15.65
N TYR A 306 11.61 -6.40 16.33
CA TYR A 306 10.22 -6.42 15.85
C TYR A 306 9.53 -5.05 15.96
N LEU A 307 10.13 -4.02 15.37
CA LEU A 307 9.65 -2.64 15.41
C LEU A 307 9.57 -2.04 14.00
N PRO A 308 8.63 -1.11 13.76
CA PRO A 308 8.63 -0.30 12.54
C PRO A 308 9.97 0.43 12.36
N LEU A 309 10.42 0.71 11.14
CA LEU A 309 9.78 0.41 9.86
C LEU A 309 10.20 -0.98 9.29
N GLY A 310 10.64 -1.91 10.15
CA GLY A 310 11.08 -3.24 9.74
C GLY A 310 9.92 -4.13 9.27
N VAL A 311 10.12 -4.84 8.16
CA VAL A 311 9.13 -5.77 7.56
C VAL A 311 9.58 -7.23 7.65
N PRO A 312 8.65 -8.21 7.67
CA PRO A 312 9.00 -9.63 7.68
C PRO A 312 9.80 -10.05 6.44
N GLU A 313 10.96 -10.64 6.68
CA GLU A 313 11.87 -11.15 5.63
C GLU A 313 11.16 -12.11 4.66
N ASP A 314 10.26 -12.97 5.17
CA ASP A 314 9.53 -13.95 4.35
C ASP A 314 8.46 -13.33 3.43
N LEU A 315 8.04 -12.09 3.71
CA LEU A 315 7.04 -11.37 2.92
C LEU A 315 7.63 -10.25 2.06
N ALA A 316 8.89 -9.87 2.31
CA ALA A 316 9.51 -8.69 1.74
C ALA A 316 9.46 -8.65 0.21
N ASP A 317 9.89 -9.72 -0.47
CA ASP A 317 9.90 -9.76 -1.94
C ASP A 317 8.51 -9.63 -2.56
N ARG A 318 7.49 -10.20 -1.90
CA ARG A 318 6.09 -10.11 -2.34
C ARG A 318 5.55 -8.70 -2.12
N LEU A 319 5.85 -8.09 -0.97
CA LEU A 319 5.43 -6.74 -0.63
C LEU A 319 6.11 -5.68 -1.50
N ILE A 320 7.40 -5.80 -1.77
CA ILE A 320 8.15 -4.87 -2.65
C ILE A 320 7.59 -4.88 -4.07
N ARG A 321 7.12 -6.05 -4.54
CA ARG A 321 6.47 -6.16 -5.85
C ARG A 321 5.07 -5.53 -5.86
N LEU A 322 4.40 -5.52 -4.73
CA LEU A 322 2.98 -5.14 -4.61
C LEU A 322 2.77 -3.68 -4.18
N HIS A 323 3.50 -3.21 -3.17
CA HIS A 323 3.16 -2.04 -2.36
C HIS A 323 4.33 -1.04 -2.30
N GLY A 324 4.05 0.24 -2.57
CA GLY A 324 5.06 1.30 -2.59
C GLY A 324 5.69 1.65 -1.25
N ASP A 325 5.02 1.31 -0.14
CA ASP A 325 5.57 1.38 1.22
C ASP A 325 5.23 0.11 2.02
N PRO A 326 6.10 -0.91 2.02
CA PRO A 326 5.87 -2.14 2.76
C PRO A 326 5.77 -1.97 4.29
N ALA A 327 6.36 -0.90 4.86
CA ALA A 327 6.38 -0.71 6.31
C ALA A 327 5.00 -0.32 6.83
N VAL A 328 4.33 0.64 6.18
CA VAL A 328 2.95 1.00 6.54
C VAL A 328 1.98 -0.16 6.27
N TRP A 329 2.19 -0.95 5.21
CA TRP A 329 1.38 -2.14 4.95
C TRP A 329 1.51 -3.15 6.11
N TRP A 330 2.72 -3.36 6.64
CA TRP A 330 2.92 -4.28 7.76
C TRP A 330 2.25 -3.78 9.04
N VAL A 331 2.38 -2.49 9.35
CA VAL A 331 1.68 -1.84 10.49
C VAL A 331 0.16 -1.97 10.35
N SER A 332 -0.37 -1.76 9.15
CA SER A 332 -1.82 -1.79 8.90
C SER A 332 -2.46 -3.14 9.16
N GLN A 333 -1.73 -4.26 9.03
CA GLN A 333 -2.27 -5.58 9.34
C GLN A 333 -2.66 -5.75 10.80
N PHE A 334 -1.88 -5.16 11.72
CA PHE A 334 -2.19 -5.16 13.15
C PHE A 334 -3.32 -4.19 13.47
N VAL A 335 -3.33 -3.01 12.85
CA VAL A 335 -4.44 -2.06 12.96
C VAL A 335 -5.75 -2.73 12.54
N LYS A 336 -5.76 -3.39 11.36
CA LYS A 336 -6.91 -4.14 10.81
C LYS A 336 -7.48 -5.15 11.78
N TYR A 337 -6.62 -5.93 12.45
CA TYR A 337 -7.05 -6.94 13.40
C TYR A 337 -7.61 -6.30 14.68
N LEU A 338 -7.00 -5.23 15.16
CA LEU A 338 -7.43 -4.55 16.38
C LEU A 338 -8.81 -3.90 16.19
N ILE A 339 -9.01 -3.13 15.12
CA ILE A 339 -10.22 -2.31 14.95
C ILE A 339 -11.46 -3.07 14.47
N ARG A 340 -11.49 -4.42 14.60
CA ARG A 340 -12.68 -5.22 14.28
C ARG A 340 -13.84 -4.72 15.16
N PRO A 341 -14.89 -4.11 14.59
CA PRO A 341 -15.91 -3.42 15.37
C PRO A 341 -16.79 -4.42 16.11
N GLN A 342 -17.33 -3.99 17.25
CA GLN A 342 -18.50 -4.65 17.83
C GLN A 342 -19.71 -4.49 16.90
N PRO A 343 -20.70 -5.41 16.93
CA PRO A 343 -21.86 -5.34 16.03
C PRO A 343 -22.62 -4.02 16.07
N TRP A 344 -22.70 -3.38 17.24
CA TRP A 344 -23.39 -2.10 17.40
C TRP A 344 -22.62 -0.95 16.72
N LEU A 345 -21.28 -0.97 16.75
CA LEU A 345 -20.44 0.03 16.12
C LEU A 345 -20.44 -0.14 14.60
N GLU A 346 -20.42 -1.38 14.12
CA GLU A 346 -20.58 -1.69 12.68
C GLU A 346 -21.90 -1.11 12.14
N LYS A 347 -22.99 -1.34 12.86
CA LYS A 347 -24.30 -0.75 12.52
C LYS A 347 -24.28 0.78 12.55
N GLU A 348 -23.62 1.39 13.54
CA GLU A 348 -23.48 2.85 13.61
C GLU A 348 -22.70 3.41 12.42
N ILE A 349 -21.62 2.75 12.00
CA ILE A 349 -20.85 3.14 10.81
C ILE A 349 -21.74 3.10 9.56
N GLU A 350 -22.53 2.04 9.37
CA GLU A 350 -23.46 1.92 8.25
C GLU A 350 -24.55 3.01 8.26
N GLU A 351 -25.12 3.30 9.43
CA GLU A 351 -26.12 4.34 9.62
C GLU A 351 -25.54 5.73 9.37
N ALA A 352 -24.34 6.01 9.87
CA ALA A 352 -23.63 7.26 9.65
C ALA A 352 -23.29 7.45 8.16
N THR A 353 -22.85 6.40 7.47
CA THR A 353 -22.56 6.42 6.02
C THR A 353 -23.79 6.88 5.24
N LYS A 354 -24.96 6.30 5.54
CA LYS A 354 -26.25 6.67 4.91
C LYS A 354 -26.68 8.08 5.27
N LYS A 355 -26.61 8.45 6.55
CA LYS A 355 -27.05 9.75 7.08
C LYS A 355 -26.22 10.91 6.53
N LEU A 356 -24.90 10.73 6.42
CA LEU A 356 -23.98 11.72 5.89
C LEU A 356 -24.00 11.78 4.35
N GLY A 357 -24.60 10.78 3.69
CA GLY A 357 -24.57 10.67 2.24
C GLY A 357 -23.16 10.45 1.69
N PHE A 358 -22.31 9.76 2.45
CA PHE A 358 -20.92 9.49 2.06
C PHE A 358 -20.86 8.66 0.77
N LYS A 359 -20.23 9.21 -0.26
CA LYS A 359 -20.12 8.59 -1.59
C LYS A 359 -18.88 9.08 -2.34
N HIS A 360 -18.36 8.21 -3.20
CA HIS A 360 -17.23 8.49 -4.07
C HIS A 360 -17.64 9.28 -5.32
N PRO A 361 -16.73 10.06 -5.95
CA PRO A 361 -15.38 10.37 -5.45
C PRO A 361 -15.41 11.38 -4.30
N VAL A 362 -14.59 11.15 -3.28
CA VAL A 362 -14.47 11.97 -2.07
C VAL A 362 -13.02 12.04 -1.60
N ILE A 363 -12.56 13.24 -1.24
CA ILE A 363 -11.22 13.44 -0.65
C ILE A 363 -11.39 13.68 0.85
N GLY A 364 -10.64 12.94 1.66
CA GLY A 364 -10.59 13.10 3.11
C GLY A 364 -9.66 14.24 3.47
N VAL A 365 -10.13 15.17 4.30
CA VAL A 365 -9.35 16.28 4.83
C VAL A 365 -9.41 16.23 6.35
N HIS A 366 -8.24 16.12 6.98
CA HIS A 366 -8.13 16.16 8.43
C HIS A 366 -7.32 17.39 8.85
N VAL A 367 -8.01 18.33 9.51
CA VAL A 367 -7.41 19.56 10.03
C VAL A 367 -7.33 19.47 11.55
N ARG A 368 -6.11 19.44 12.09
CA ARG A 368 -5.86 19.42 13.53
C ARG A 368 -5.43 20.80 14.01
N ARG A 369 -6.19 21.40 14.91
CA ARG A 369 -5.87 22.69 15.53
C ARG A 369 -5.65 22.52 17.04
N THR A 370 -6.61 22.97 17.85
CA THR A 370 -6.63 23.07 19.33
C THR A 370 -5.25 22.99 20.02
N ASP A 371 -5.00 21.94 20.81
CA ASP A 371 -3.82 21.76 21.69
C ASP A 371 -2.51 21.43 20.95
N LYS A 372 -2.57 21.16 19.65
CA LYS A 372 -1.38 20.79 18.85
C LYS A 372 -0.66 22.00 18.28
N VAL A 373 -1.38 23.09 18.04
CA VAL A 373 -0.79 24.33 17.50
C VAL A 373 0.17 24.93 18.52
N GLY A 374 1.44 25.05 18.14
CA GLY A 374 2.49 25.66 18.97
C GLY A 374 3.20 24.70 19.94
N THR A 375 2.82 23.43 19.98
CA THR A 375 3.50 22.39 20.77
C THR A 375 4.10 21.30 19.88
N GLU A 376 3.27 20.67 19.05
CA GLU A 376 3.64 19.52 18.22
C GLU A 376 3.46 19.76 16.72
N ALA A 377 2.67 20.77 16.32
CA ALA A 377 2.43 21.11 14.92
C ALA A 377 2.21 22.62 14.73
N ALA A 378 2.32 23.07 13.47
CA ALA A 378 2.00 24.44 13.07
C ALA A 378 0.49 24.60 12.80
N PHE A 379 0.00 25.85 12.85
CA PHE A 379 -1.32 26.16 12.33
C PHE A 379 -1.27 26.21 10.80
N HIS A 380 -2.18 25.48 10.16
CA HIS A 380 -2.36 25.51 8.72
C HIS A 380 -3.76 26.05 8.38
N PRO A 381 -3.89 27.11 7.56
CA PRO A 381 -5.17 27.61 7.07
C PRO A 381 -5.82 26.59 6.12
N ILE A 382 -7.15 26.66 5.97
CA ILE A 382 -7.90 25.69 5.14
C ILE A 382 -7.46 25.72 3.67
N GLU A 383 -7.00 26.87 3.20
CA GLU A 383 -6.49 27.11 1.86
C GLU A 383 -5.33 26.18 1.49
N GLU A 384 -4.39 25.94 2.42
CA GLU A 384 -3.26 25.06 2.18
C GLU A 384 -3.73 23.62 1.87
N TYR A 385 -4.69 23.10 2.64
CA TYR A 385 -5.28 21.79 2.37
C TYR A 385 -6.02 21.77 1.02
N MET A 386 -6.82 22.81 0.76
CA MET A 386 -7.72 22.84 -0.39
C MET A 386 -6.99 22.99 -1.74
N VAL A 387 -5.76 23.51 -1.77
CA VAL A 387 -4.91 23.48 -2.97
C VAL A 387 -4.66 22.04 -3.42
N HIS A 388 -4.29 21.15 -2.49
CA HIS A 388 -4.03 19.74 -2.80
C HIS A 388 -5.30 18.96 -3.11
N VAL A 389 -6.42 19.32 -2.47
CA VAL A 389 -7.75 18.76 -2.78
C VAL A 389 -8.16 19.11 -4.21
N GLU A 390 -8.03 20.37 -4.63
CA GLU A 390 -8.34 20.80 -5.99
C GLU A 390 -7.43 20.12 -7.01
N GLU A 391 -6.11 20.12 -6.76
CA GLU A 391 -5.11 19.46 -7.61
C GLU A 391 -5.45 17.98 -7.83
N HIS A 392 -5.82 17.26 -6.78
CA HIS A 392 -6.17 15.86 -6.88
C HIS A 392 -7.53 15.65 -7.58
N PHE A 393 -8.54 16.50 -7.37
CA PHE A 393 -9.78 16.43 -8.14
C PHE A 393 -9.55 16.67 -9.64
N GLN A 394 -8.63 17.58 -10.01
CA GLN A 394 -8.24 17.78 -11.40
C GLN A 394 -7.58 16.54 -11.99
N PHE A 395 -6.76 15.83 -11.21
CA PHE A 395 -6.20 14.54 -11.60
C PHE A 395 -7.30 13.47 -11.79
N LEU A 396 -8.21 13.31 -10.83
CA LEU A 396 -9.33 12.35 -10.91
C LEU A 396 -10.22 12.61 -12.13
N ALA A 397 -10.51 13.88 -12.44
CA ALA A 397 -11.35 14.27 -13.57
C ALA A 397 -10.81 13.83 -14.94
N ARG A 398 -9.52 13.48 -15.05
CA ARG A 398 -8.92 12.95 -16.29
C ARG A 398 -9.21 11.48 -16.52
N ARG A 399 -9.62 10.74 -15.47
CA ARG A 399 -9.84 9.28 -15.52
C ARG A 399 -11.25 8.84 -15.16
N MET A 400 -12.04 9.72 -14.53
CA MET A 400 -13.41 9.43 -14.15
C MET A 400 -14.26 10.69 -14.17
N ARG A 401 -15.57 10.49 -14.32
CA ARG A 401 -16.55 11.58 -14.23
C ARG A 401 -16.68 12.04 -12.79
N ILE A 402 -16.44 13.33 -12.55
CA ILE A 402 -16.70 13.98 -11.27
C ILE A 402 -18.08 14.63 -11.32
N ASP A 403 -19.07 14.00 -10.69
CA ASP A 403 -20.42 14.57 -10.59
C ASP A 403 -20.48 15.72 -9.58
N LYS A 404 -19.73 15.61 -8.48
CA LYS A 404 -19.56 16.66 -7.47
C LYS A 404 -18.21 16.49 -6.77
N LYS A 405 -17.52 17.59 -6.48
CA LYS A 405 -16.29 17.58 -5.68
C LYS A 405 -16.65 17.48 -4.19
N ARG A 406 -16.49 16.29 -3.60
CA ARG A 406 -16.84 16.01 -2.20
C ARG A 406 -15.62 16.01 -1.30
N VAL A 407 -15.75 16.62 -0.13
CA VAL A 407 -14.71 16.61 0.91
C VAL A 407 -15.31 16.05 2.19
N TYR A 408 -14.72 14.97 2.71
CA TYR A 408 -14.99 14.57 4.09
C TYR A 408 -14.08 15.37 5.01
N LEU A 409 -14.64 16.24 5.85
CA LEU A 409 -13.88 17.12 6.72
C LEU A 409 -13.95 16.63 8.18
N ALA A 410 -12.82 16.12 8.67
CA ALA A 410 -12.60 15.81 10.08
C ALA A 410 -11.78 16.94 10.73
N THR A 411 -12.27 17.47 11.85
CA THR A 411 -11.63 18.60 12.53
C THR A 411 -12.03 18.64 14.00
N ASP A 412 -11.11 19.10 14.84
CA ASP A 412 -11.35 19.43 16.25
C ASP A 412 -11.72 20.91 16.47
N ASP A 413 -11.81 21.70 15.38
CA ASP A 413 -12.31 23.07 15.38
C ASP A 413 -13.73 23.12 14.76
N PRO A 414 -14.77 23.33 15.58
CA PRO A 414 -16.16 23.33 15.12
C PRO A 414 -16.54 24.54 14.26
N ALA A 415 -15.72 25.59 14.21
CA ALA A 415 -15.98 26.77 13.36
C ALA A 415 -15.54 26.52 11.90
N LEU A 416 -14.62 25.58 11.68
CA LEU A 416 -13.97 25.36 10.39
C LEU A 416 -14.95 24.89 9.30
N LEU A 417 -15.98 24.11 9.65
CA LEU A 417 -16.95 23.62 8.67
C LEU A 417 -17.71 24.78 7.99
N GLN A 418 -18.09 25.80 8.77
CA GLN A 418 -18.79 26.96 8.23
C GLN A 418 -17.85 27.82 7.37
N GLU A 419 -16.60 28.01 7.82
CA GLU A 419 -15.55 28.69 7.07
C GLU A 419 -15.31 28.02 5.71
N ALA A 420 -15.11 26.69 5.69
CA ALA A 420 -14.84 25.93 4.48
C ALA A 420 -16.01 26.00 3.49
N LYS A 421 -17.27 25.86 3.96
CA LYS A 421 -18.46 26.01 3.12
C LYS A 421 -18.60 27.42 2.53
N SER A 422 -18.19 28.45 3.27
CA SER A 422 -18.24 29.83 2.79
C SER A 422 -17.17 30.13 1.74
N LYS A 423 -15.95 29.61 1.93
CA LYS A 423 -14.83 29.85 1.01
C LYS A 423 -14.90 28.99 -0.25
N TYR A 424 -15.49 27.80 -0.17
CA TYR A 424 -15.53 26.81 -1.24
C TYR A 424 -16.97 26.34 -1.56
N PRO A 425 -17.88 27.24 -1.99
CA PRO A 425 -19.29 26.92 -2.23
C PRO A 425 -19.52 25.90 -3.36
N GLN A 426 -18.52 25.69 -4.23
CA GLN A 426 -18.56 24.69 -5.30
C GLN A 426 -18.42 23.25 -4.78
N TYR A 427 -17.84 23.06 -3.59
CA TYR A 427 -17.62 21.76 -2.96
C TYR A 427 -18.82 21.31 -2.11
N GLU A 428 -18.99 20.00 -2.00
CA GLU A 428 -19.90 19.37 -1.05
C GLU A 428 -19.09 18.88 0.16
N PHE A 429 -19.20 19.59 1.29
CA PHE A 429 -18.55 19.19 2.55
C PHE A 429 -19.44 18.23 3.34
N ILE A 430 -18.93 17.02 3.54
CA ILE A 430 -19.48 15.95 4.38
C ILE A 430 -18.74 16.01 5.72
N SER A 431 -19.47 16.23 6.80
CA SER A 431 -18.89 16.34 8.15
C SER A 431 -20.00 16.25 9.19
N ASP A 432 -19.74 15.62 10.34
CA ASP A 432 -20.60 15.71 11.50
C ASP A 432 -20.02 16.73 12.49
N ASN A 433 -20.53 17.96 12.46
CA ASN A 433 -20.00 19.02 13.32
C ASN A 433 -20.18 18.74 14.81
N SER A 434 -21.09 17.83 15.20
CA SER A 434 -21.24 17.43 16.60
C SER A 434 -20.03 16.63 17.09
N ILE A 435 -19.36 15.88 16.19
CA ILE A 435 -18.09 15.19 16.48
C ILE A 435 -17.00 16.22 16.76
N SER A 436 -16.89 17.27 15.95
CA SER A 436 -15.93 18.36 16.17
C SER A 436 -16.09 19.03 17.54
N TRP A 437 -17.33 19.28 17.97
CA TRP A 437 -17.60 19.77 19.32
C TRP A 437 -17.17 18.79 20.42
N SER A 438 -17.40 17.49 20.23
CA SER A 438 -17.02 16.45 21.20
C SER A 438 -15.50 16.27 21.34
N ALA A 439 -14.73 16.60 20.29
CA ALA A 439 -13.27 16.49 20.27
C ALA A 439 -12.55 17.61 21.06
N GLY A 440 -13.29 18.67 21.44
CA GLY A 440 -12.78 19.75 22.28
C GLY A 440 -12.29 19.27 23.65
N LEU A 441 -11.32 19.99 24.23
CA LEU A 441 -10.59 19.58 25.43
C LEU A 441 -11.47 19.19 26.63
N HIS A 442 -12.65 19.80 26.76
CA HIS A 442 -13.57 19.53 27.87
C HIS A 442 -14.30 18.18 27.78
N ASN A 443 -14.50 17.64 26.57
CA ASN A 443 -15.31 16.42 26.35
C ASN A 443 -14.53 15.28 25.67
N ARG A 444 -13.24 15.50 25.39
CA ARG A 444 -12.39 14.61 24.59
C ARG A 444 -12.26 13.19 25.14
N TYR A 445 -12.24 13.02 26.46
CA TYR A 445 -12.04 11.72 27.11
C TYR A 445 -13.38 11.15 27.58
N THR A 446 -14.27 10.90 26.62
CA THR A 446 -15.60 10.33 26.82
C THR A 446 -15.92 9.31 25.73
N GLU A 447 -16.87 8.41 25.98
CA GLU A 447 -17.28 7.40 25.01
C GLU A 447 -17.89 8.03 23.75
N ASN A 448 -18.58 9.16 23.89
CA ASN A 448 -19.12 9.90 22.76
C ASN A 448 -18.01 10.47 21.86
N SER A 449 -16.96 11.05 22.45
CA SER A 449 -15.80 11.54 21.70
C SER A 449 -15.01 10.39 21.06
N LEU A 450 -14.91 9.24 21.76
CA LEU A 450 -14.30 8.03 21.21
C LEU A 450 -15.02 7.55 19.94
N ARG A 451 -16.36 7.46 19.98
CA ARG A 451 -17.17 7.10 18.81
C ARG A 451 -16.95 8.09 17.68
N GLY A 452 -16.94 9.39 17.99
CA GLY A 452 -16.70 10.45 17.03
C GLY A 452 -15.36 10.30 16.30
N VAL A 453 -14.25 10.13 17.03
CA VAL A 453 -12.92 9.98 16.41
C VAL A 453 -12.78 8.67 15.62
N ILE A 454 -13.45 7.59 16.05
CA ILE A 454 -13.47 6.32 15.29
C ILE A 454 -14.19 6.52 13.95
N LEU A 455 -15.34 7.21 13.95
CA LEU A 455 -16.09 7.51 12.72
C LEU A 455 -15.28 8.43 11.79
N ASP A 456 -14.65 9.49 12.31
CA ASP A 456 -13.80 10.37 11.52
C ASP A 456 -12.64 9.60 10.86
N ILE A 457 -11.93 8.77 11.63
CA ILE A 457 -10.84 7.93 11.10
C ILE A 457 -11.37 6.96 10.04
N HIS A 458 -12.54 6.35 10.26
CA HIS A 458 -13.16 5.45 9.30
C HIS A 458 -13.41 6.16 7.97
N PHE A 459 -14.12 7.29 7.97
CA PHE A 459 -14.46 8.00 6.73
C PHE A 459 -13.24 8.63 6.04
N LEU A 460 -12.23 9.08 6.81
CA LEU A 460 -10.94 9.49 6.23
C LEU A 460 -10.24 8.32 5.53
N SER A 461 -10.26 7.12 6.13
CA SER A 461 -9.62 5.93 5.55
C SER A 461 -10.34 5.36 4.33
N GLN A 462 -11.64 5.66 4.19
CA GLN A 462 -12.47 5.28 3.03
C GLN A 462 -12.34 6.26 1.86
N ALA A 463 -11.71 7.43 2.04
CA ALA A 463 -11.63 8.42 0.97
C ALA A 463 -10.69 7.99 -0.16
N ASP A 464 -10.90 8.53 -1.37
CA ASP A 464 -10.08 8.23 -2.56
C ASP A 464 -8.66 8.84 -2.46
N PHE A 465 -8.49 9.83 -1.58
CA PHE A 465 -7.23 10.51 -1.28
C PHE A 465 -7.32 11.20 0.07
N LEU A 466 -6.18 11.39 0.75
CA LEU A 466 -6.11 11.97 2.09
C LEU A 466 -5.20 13.22 2.13
N VAL A 467 -5.74 14.37 2.56
CA VAL A 467 -4.95 15.59 2.78
C VAL A 467 -4.97 15.96 4.25
N CYS A 468 -3.80 16.03 4.89
CA CYS A 468 -3.73 16.26 6.32
C CYS A 468 -2.32 16.70 6.78
N THR A 469 -2.10 16.68 8.09
CA THR A 469 -0.78 16.70 8.72
C THR A 469 -0.44 15.32 9.30
N PHE A 470 0.66 14.72 8.86
CA PHE A 470 1.15 13.45 9.40
C PHE A 470 1.83 13.61 10.75
N SER A 471 2.04 14.81 11.27
CA SER A 471 2.31 14.99 12.71
C SER A 471 1.17 14.47 13.59
N SER A 472 -0.09 14.49 13.11
CA SER A 472 -1.25 13.95 13.82
C SER A 472 -1.38 12.43 13.71
N GLN A 473 -1.45 11.75 14.85
CA GLN A 473 -1.69 10.31 14.90
C GLN A 473 -3.03 9.92 14.27
N VAL A 474 -4.05 10.78 14.33
CA VAL A 474 -5.37 10.53 13.73
C VAL A 474 -5.25 10.31 12.22
N CYS A 475 -4.48 11.18 11.54
CA CYS A 475 -4.30 11.04 10.10
C CYS A 475 -3.47 9.81 9.75
N ARG A 476 -2.40 9.53 10.52
CA ARG A 476 -1.58 8.34 10.29
C ARG A 476 -2.38 7.04 10.46
N VAL A 477 -3.26 6.96 11.45
CA VAL A 477 -4.16 5.82 11.62
C VAL A 477 -5.13 5.68 10.44
N ALA A 478 -5.73 6.77 9.97
CA ALA A 478 -6.60 6.73 8.78
C ALA A 478 -5.84 6.26 7.54
N TYR A 479 -4.61 6.74 7.35
CA TYR A 479 -3.71 6.33 6.26
C TYR A 479 -3.30 4.86 6.36
N GLU A 480 -2.99 4.35 7.56
CA GLU A 480 -2.69 2.93 7.79
C GLU A 480 -3.89 2.06 7.44
N ILE A 481 -5.10 2.43 7.90
CA ILE A 481 -6.33 1.70 7.59
C ILE A 481 -6.62 1.70 6.08
N MET A 482 -6.38 2.83 5.40
CA MET A 482 -6.55 2.98 3.94
C MET A 482 -5.75 1.92 3.16
N GLN A 483 -4.57 1.52 3.64
CA GLN A 483 -3.74 0.48 3.01
C GLN A 483 -4.43 -0.90 2.98
N THR A 484 -5.50 -1.08 3.76
CA THR A 484 -6.24 -2.36 3.85
C THR A 484 -7.48 -2.41 2.96
N TYR A 485 -7.80 -1.30 2.28
CA TYR A 485 -8.93 -1.14 1.37
C TYR A 485 -8.52 -1.10 -0.12
N HIS A 486 -7.24 -0.90 -0.40
CA HIS A 486 -6.70 -0.86 -1.76
C HIS A 486 -5.47 -1.78 -1.89
N PRO A 487 -5.14 -2.23 -3.12
CA PRO A 487 -3.94 -3.05 -3.34
C PRO A 487 -2.64 -2.34 -2.99
N ASP A 488 -2.56 -1.04 -3.34
CA ASP A 488 -1.47 -0.14 -2.98
C ASP A 488 -2.02 1.29 -2.91
N ALA A 489 -2.20 1.80 -1.70
CA ALA A 489 -2.61 3.18 -1.42
C ALA A 489 -1.47 3.99 -0.80
N SER A 490 -0.22 3.54 -0.95
CA SER A 490 0.94 4.18 -0.34
C SER A 490 1.12 5.64 -0.78
N THR A 491 0.64 5.98 -1.98
CA THR A 491 0.73 7.34 -2.55
C THR A 491 -0.56 8.15 -2.45
N TYR A 492 -1.60 7.62 -1.80
CA TYR A 492 -2.94 8.24 -1.76
C TYR A 492 -3.07 9.30 -0.65
N PHE A 493 -2.02 10.10 -0.47
CA PHE A 493 -2.02 11.17 0.51
C PHE A 493 -1.21 12.39 0.06
N HIS A 494 -1.48 13.52 0.69
CA HIS A 494 -0.59 14.66 0.76
C HIS A 494 -0.52 15.17 2.20
N SER A 495 0.68 15.15 2.79
CA SER A 495 0.92 15.67 4.13
C SER A 495 1.48 17.08 4.03
N LEU A 496 0.97 18.02 4.83
CA LEU A 496 1.48 19.39 4.87
C LEU A 496 2.76 19.54 5.71
N ASP A 497 3.14 18.50 6.46
CA ASP A 497 4.30 18.54 7.36
C ASP A 497 5.17 17.28 7.24
N ASP A 498 5.01 16.33 8.16
CA ASP A 498 5.88 15.16 8.28
C ASP A 498 5.66 14.19 7.10
N ILE A 499 6.70 13.40 6.82
CA ILE A 499 6.54 12.12 6.10
C ILE A 499 5.85 11.09 7.00
N TYR A 500 5.47 9.92 6.46
CA TYR A 500 4.95 8.86 7.31
C TYR A 500 5.99 8.43 8.35
N TYR A 501 5.56 8.28 9.59
CA TYR A 501 6.37 7.71 10.66
C TYR A 501 5.50 7.02 11.70
N PHE A 502 6.10 6.06 12.41
CA PHE A 502 5.53 5.40 13.56
C PHE A 502 6.29 5.80 14.83
N GLY A 503 5.57 6.22 15.87
CA GLY A 503 6.17 6.70 17.11
C GLY A 503 7.03 5.62 17.79
N GLY A 504 8.32 5.89 17.98
CA GLY A 504 9.26 4.91 18.54
C GLY A 504 9.83 3.92 17.53
N GLN A 505 9.70 4.17 16.23
CA GLN A 505 10.36 3.41 15.16
C GLN A 505 11.89 3.39 15.29
N ASN A 506 12.51 2.41 14.64
CA ASN A 506 13.95 2.43 14.37
C ASN A 506 14.28 3.52 13.33
N ALA A 507 15.56 3.81 13.16
CA ALA A 507 16.03 4.83 12.24
C ALA A 507 15.49 4.63 10.82
N HIS A 508 14.79 5.64 10.28
CA HIS A 508 14.35 5.68 8.89
C HIS A 508 15.54 6.06 8.01
N ASN A 509 15.97 5.12 7.17
CA ASN A 509 17.13 5.32 6.30
C ASN A 509 16.73 5.27 4.83
N GLN A 510 17.46 6.04 4.05
CA GLN A 510 17.47 6.01 2.59
C GLN A 510 18.90 5.72 2.12
N VAL A 511 19.05 5.33 0.86
CA VAL A 511 20.34 5.15 0.20
C VAL A 511 20.45 6.14 -0.96
N ALA A 512 21.53 6.91 -0.99
CA ALA A 512 21.82 7.78 -2.12
C ALA A 512 22.05 6.96 -3.39
N VAL A 513 21.37 7.35 -4.48
CA VAL A 513 21.45 6.70 -5.80
C VAL A 513 22.25 7.56 -6.77
N TYR A 514 22.14 8.88 -6.66
CA TYR A 514 22.87 9.84 -7.48
C TYR A 514 23.74 10.76 -6.62
N PRO A 515 24.93 11.17 -7.10
CA PRO A 515 25.78 12.08 -6.36
C PRO A 515 25.14 13.46 -6.23
N HIS A 516 25.48 14.17 -5.17
CA HIS A 516 25.06 15.55 -4.94
C HIS A 516 26.21 16.39 -4.42
N HIS A 517 26.51 17.45 -5.18
CA HIS A 517 27.38 18.53 -4.76
C HIS A 517 26.51 19.68 -4.21
N PRO A 518 26.68 20.09 -2.94
CA PRO A 518 25.96 21.20 -2.34
C PRO A 518 26.16 22.50 -3.12
N ARG A 519 25.08 23.24 -3.37
CA ARG A 519 25.13 24.59 -3.97
C ARG A 519 25.26 25.71 -2.94
N ASN A 520 24.85 25.45 -1.71
CA ASN A 520 24.89 26.39 -0.58
C ASN A 520 25.30 25.63 0.70
N THR A 521 25.36 26.35 1.82
CA THR A 521 25.76 25.81 3.12
C THR A 521 24.71 24.92 3.78
N ASP A 522 23.46 25.02 3.33
CA ASP A 522 22.32 24.32 3.91
C ASP A 522 22.19 22.89 3.36
N GLU A 523 22.82 22.61 2.22
CA GLU A 523 22.82 21.32 1.53
C GLU A 523 23.93 20.37 2.03
N ILE A 524 23.69 19.05 1.94
CA ILE A 524 24.67 18.01 2.27
C ILE A 524 25.23 17.30 1.03
N PRO A 525 26.55 16.98 1.01
CA PRO A 525 27.11 16.19 -0.06
C PRO A 525 26.67 14.73 0.06
N MET A 526 26.47 14.07 -1.08
CA MET A 526 26.10 12.66 -1.15
C MET A 526 26.86 11.97 -2.28
N GLU A 527 27.32 10.74 -2.03
CA GLU A 527 27.79 9.81 -3.05
C GLU A 527 26.88 8.58 -3.13
N PRO A 528 26.74 7.93 -4.31
CA PRO A 528 25.96 6.71 -4.44
C PRO A 528 26.39 5.65 -3.42
N GLY A 529 25.41 5.11 -2.68
CA GLY A 529 25.62 4.14 -1.61
C GLY A 529 25.71 4.74 -0.20
N ASP A 530 25.84 6.07 -0.05
CA ASP A 530 25.78 6.70 1.27
C ASP A 530 24.40 6.49 1.91
N VAL A 531 24.40 6.19 3.23
CA VAL A 531 23.17 6.02 4.01
C VAL A 531 22.73 7.37 4.58
N ILE A 532 21.52 7.77 4.25
CA ILE A 532 20.92 9.03 4.67
C ILE A 532 19.84 8.74 5.70
N GLY A 533 19.97 9.28 6.91
CA GLY A 533 18.90 9.26 7.91
C GLY A 533 17.95 10.40 7.61
N VAL A 534 16.77 10.10 7.05
CA VAL A 534 15.78 11.12 6.68
C VAL A 534 15.09 11.66 7.93
N ALA A 535 14.90 12.97 7.99
CA ALA A 535 14.10 13.66 9.00
C ALA A 535 12.72 14.05 8.46
N GLY A 536 12.63 14.44 7.19
CA GLY A 536 11.38 14.81 6.55
C GLY A 536 11.56 15.29 5.10
N ASN A 537 10.43 15.46 4.41
CA ASN A 537 10.35 16.04 3.07
C ASN A 537 9.73 17.43 3.20
N HIS A 538 10.31 18.43 2.52
CA HIS A 538 9.79 19.80 2.55
C HIS A 538 8.74 20.06 1.45
N TRP A 539 8.46 19.05 0.60
CA TRP A 539 7.47 19.12 -0.48
C TRP A 539 7.79 20.17 -1.56
N ASP A 540 9.04 20.63 -1.62
CA ASP A 540 9.57 21.62 -2.58
C ASP A 540 10.64 21.02 -3.52
N GLY A 541 10.84 19.70 -3.46
CA GLY A 541 11.88 18.96 -4.19
C GLY A 541 13.13 18.66 -3.34
N TYR A 542 13.21 19.16 -2.11
CA TYR A 542 14.25 18.84 -1.14
C TYR A 542 13.70 18.10 0.09
N SER A 543 14.54 17.26 0.65
CA SER A 543 14.36 16.59 1.94
C SER A 543 15.47 17.03 2.89
N LYS A 544 15.23 16.89 4.19
CA LYS A 544 16.21 17.15 5.24
C LYS A 544 16.62 15.84 5.90
N GLY A 545 17.90 15.69 6.19
CA GLY A 545 18.42 14.49 6.85
C GLY A 545 19.90 14.58 7.15
N ILE A 546 20.45 13.46 7.65
CA ILE A 546 21.86 13.31 8.01
C ILE A 546 22.54 12.30 7.08
N ASN A 547 23.61 12.70 6.40
CA ASN A 547 24.52 11.75 5.77
C ASN A 547 25.31 11.05 6.89
N ARG A 548 24.99 9.78 7.16
CA ARG A 548 25.56 9.05 8.31
C ARG A 548 27.05 8.81 8.20
N LYS A 549 27.58 8.73 6.98
CA LYS A 549 29.01 8.55 6.73
C LYS A 549 29.82 9.80 7.09
N LEU A 550 29.25 10.98 6.85
CA LEU A 550 29.91 12.27 7.08
C LEU A 550 29.51 12.93 8.39
N GLY A 551 28.43 12.46 9.04
CA GLY A 551 27.86 13.09 10.23
C GLY A 551 27.30 14.49 9.98
N ARG A 552 26.99 14.85 8.73
CA ARG A 552 26.49 16.18 8.35
C ARG A 552 24.98 16.15 8.10
N THR A 553 24.29 17.12 8.67
CA THR A 553 22.84 17.33 8.52
C THR A 553 22.56 18.52 7.63
N GLY A 554 21.56 18.40 6.75
CA GLY A 554 21.11 19.48 5.87
C GLY A 554 20.16 18.97 4.80
N LEU A 555 19.99 19.77 3.75
CA LEU A 555 19.08 19.52 2.65
C LEU A 555 19.72 18.66 1.56
N TYR A 556 18.91 17.86 0.89
CA TYR A 556 19.30 17.13 -0.31
C TYR A 556 18.11 16.96 -1.26
N PRO A 557 18.31 16.91 -2.58
CA PRO A 557 17.22 16.70 -3.53
C PRO A 557 16.56 15.34 -3.34
N SER A 558 15.24 15.32 -3.13
CA SER A 558 14.50 14.10 -2.74
C SER A 558 14.55 12.98 -3.78
N TYR A 559 14.68 13.33 -5.07
CA TYR A 559 14.75 12.32 -6.15
C TYR A 559 16.08 11.55 -6.20
N LYS A 560 17.11 11.96 -5.43
CA LYS A 560 18.45 11.37 -5.47
C LYS A 560 18.67 10.19 -4.55
N VAL A 561 17.62 9.79 -3.84
CA VAL A 561 17.67 8.72 -2.84
C VAL A 561 16.62 7.66 -3.17
N LYS A 562 16.79 6.48 -2.60
CA LYS A 562 15.77 5.42 -2.57
C LYS A 562 15.57 4.96 -1.13
N GLU A 563 14.36 4.54 -0.79
CA GLU A 563 14.05 3.98 0.53
C GLU A 563 14.92 2.74 0.84
N LYS A 564 15.42 2.65 2.08
CA LYS A 564 16.11 1.45 2.59
C LYS A 564 15.11 0.62 3.38
N ILE A 565 14.60 -0.44 2.75
CA ILE A 565 13.68 -1.38 3.41
C ILE A 565 14.47 -2.25 4.39
N GLU A 566 14.14 -2.16 5.68
CA GLU A 566 14.76 -2.95 6.73
C GLU A 566 14.03 -4.30 6.88
N LEU A 567 14.76 -5.40 6.76
CA LEU A 567 14.20 -6.75 6.87
C LEU A 567 14.42 -7.31 8.26
N VAL A 568 13.37 -7.92 8.81
CA VAL A 568 13.39 -8.53 10.14
C VAL A 568 12.91 -9.97 10.04
N LYS A 569 13.61 -10.88 10.69
CA LYS A 569 13.25 -12.29 10.73
C LYS A 569 12.13 -12.54 11.74
N TYR A 570 10.88 -12.44 11.28
CA TYR A 570 9.70 -12.77 12.07
C TYR A 570 9.36 -14.27 12.02
N PRO A 571 8.58 -14.78 12.98
CA PRO A 571 7.94 -16.09 12.86
C PRO A 571 6.96 -16.16 11.69
N THR A 572 6.93 -17.29 10.99
CA THR A 572 6.06 -17.50 9.82
C THR A 572 4.78 -18.27 10.13
N TYR A 573 4.63 -18.82 11.35
CA TYR A 573 3.45 -19.56 11.81
C TYR A 573 2.88 -20.56 10.79
N GLN A 574 3.71 -21.50 10.32
CA GLN A 574 3.32 -22.48 9.29
C GLN A 574 2.13 -23.36 9.71
N GLU A 575 1.90 -23.47 11.01
CA GLU A 575 0.79 -24.18 11.63
C GLU A 575 -0.56 -23.53 11.32
N ALA A 576 -0.60 -22.23 11.02
CA ALA A 576 -1.83 -21.50 10.67
C ALA A 576 -2.37 -21.84 9.26
N GLU A 577 -1.59 -22.56 8.45
CA GLU A 577 -1.97 -23.00 7.10
C GLU A 577 -2.54 -24.43 7.07
N LYS A 578 -2.53 -25.13 8.20
CA LYS A 578 -3.10 -26.47 8.38
C LYS A 578 -4.51 -26.35 8.94
#